data_AF-A0A0P9Q2K0-F1
#
_entry.id   AF-A0A0P9Q2K0-F1
#
_cell.length_a   1.000
_cell.length_b   1.000
_cell.length_c   1.000
_cell.angle_alpha   90.00
_cell.angle_beta   90.00
_cell.angle_gamma   90.00
#
_symmetry.space_group_name_H-M   'P 1'
#
loop_
_entity.id
_entity.type
_entity.pdbx_description
1 polymer ?
#
loop_
_entity_poly.entity_id
_entity_poly.type
_entity_poly.pdbx_seq_one_letter_code
_entity_poly.pdbx_strand_id
1 'polypeptide(L)'
;MKTLAKLPVTIVTGFLGSGKTTLLRHMLDNAEGRRIAVIVNEFGELGIDGEILKQCTIGCTEEEANGRVYELANGCLCCTVQEEFFPVMRELVARRGDLDHILIETSGLALPKPLVQAFQWPEIRNACTVDAVITVVDSPAVLAGTFAAFPDQVDAQRKLDPNLDHESPLHELFADQLASADLVILNKADMIDAEGLAAVRAEVAEELPPAVKVIEASSGRLPISVLLGVGAESELHIDGRKTHHDHHDNDDHDDHDHDAFDSISLKLPQADEKLLLDALNQLVVQHGILRVKGFAAIPGKPMRLLIQGVGTRFDKHFDRAWRADEERATHLVLIGQELDAVALQAQLNAAVVG
;
A
#
# COMPACT_ATOMS: atom_id res chain seq x y z
N MET A 1 -22.91 17.09 -1.46
CA MET A 1 -22.79 16.14 -2.60
C MET A 1 -22.07 14.92 -2.06
N LYS A 2 -22.74 13.76 -1.96
CA LYS A 2 -22.06 12.51 -1.58
C LYS A 2 -21.14 12.12 -2.75
N THR A 3 -19.84 12.20 -2.55
CA THR A 3 -18.83 11.85 -3.55
C THR A 3 -19.01 10.37 -3.91
N LEU A 4 -19.08 10.04 -5.21
CA LEU A 4 -19.09 8.67 -5.74
C LEU A 4 -17.73 7.96 -5.58
N ALA A 5 -16.84 8.50 -4.73
CA ALA A 5 -15.51 7.98 -4.51
C ALA A 5 -15.57 6.75 -3.61
N LYS A 6 -14.64 5.81 -3.83
CA LYS A 6 -14.43 4.67 -2.93
C LYS A 6 -14.03 5.17 -1.54
N LEU A 7 -14.46 4.46 -0.51
CA LEU A 7 -14.08 4.71 0.88
C LEU A 7 -12.62 4.27 1.09
N PRO A 8 -11.70 5.19 1.41
CA PRO A 8 -10.30 4.85 1.63
C PRO A 8 -10.11 4.05 2.91
N VAL A 9 -9.18 3.10 2.87
CA VAL A 9 -8.84 2.21 3.97
C VAL A 9 -7.34 2.21 4.21
N THR A 10 -6.91 2.49 5.44
CA THR A 10 -5.49 2.36 5.83
C THR A 10 -5.35 1.16 6.76
N ILE A 11 -4.43 0.27 6.40
CA ILE A 11 -4.08 -0.91 7.20
C ILE A 11 -2.81 -0.58 7.97
N VAL A 12 -2.81 -0.78 9.29
CA VAL A 12 -1.65 -0.61 10.16
C VAL A 12 -1.21 -1.97 10.65
N THR A 13 0.04 -2.33 10.37
CA THR A 13 0.64 -3.64 10.67
C THR A 13 2.02 -3.49 11.31
N GLY A 14 2.63 -4.60 11.75
CA GLY A 14 3.90 -4.64 12.46
C GLY A 14 3.85 -5.49 13.74
N PHE A 15 5.00 -5.89 14.25
CA PHE A 15 5.09 -6.79 15.41
C PHE A 15 4.45 -6.27 16.71
N LEU A 16 4.19 -7.21 17.64
CA LEU A 16 3.74 -6.90 18.98
C LEU A 16 4.74 -5.93 19.67
N GLY A 17 4.20 -4.87 20.25
CA GLY A 17 5.00 -3.85 20.93
C GLY A 17 5.60 -2.76 20.03
N SER A 18 5.43 -2.81 18.70
CA SER A 18 5.96 -1.77 17.79
C SER A 18 5.27 -0.40 17.94
N GLY A 19 4.08 -0.35 18.54
CA GLY A 19 3.34 0.88 18.82
C GLY A 19 2.16 1.15 17.88
N LYS A 20 1.64 0.13 17.19
CA LYS A 20 0.44 0.20 16.34
C LYS A 20 -0.76 0.85 17.03
N THR A 21 -1.21 0.32 18.18
CA THR A 21 -2.32 0.90 18.95
C THR A 21 -2.10 2.37 19.31
N THR A 22 -0.85 2.74 19.64
CA THR A 22 -0.48 4.13 19.94
C THR A 22 -0.58 5.02 18.70
N LEU A 23 -0.15 4.53 17.54
CA LEU A 23 -0.31 5.22 16.26
C LEU A 23 -1.78 5.37 15.88
N LEU A 24 -2.59 4.31 16.00
CA LEU A 24 -4.03 4.35 15.73
C LEU A 24 -4.72 5.41 16.60
N ARG A 25 -4.43 5.43 17.90
CA ARG A 25 -4.95 6.45 18.82
C ARG A 25 -4.55 7.85 18.38
N HIS A 26 -3.28 8.06 18.06
CA HIS A 26 -2.81 9.34 17.54
C HIS A 26 -3.56 9.75 16.26
N MET A 27 -3.87 8.81 15.36
CA MET A 27 -4.65 9.08 14.15
C MET A 27 -6.09 9.48 14.44
N LEU A 28 -6.72 8.88 15.44
CA LEU A 28 -8.09 9.17 15.85
C LEU A 28 -8.21 10.51 16.59
N ASP A 29 -7.28 10.78 17.51
CA ASP A 29 -7.21 12.04 18.27
C ASP A 29 -6.96 13.24 17.33
N ASN A 30 -6.29 13.00 16.20
CA ASN A 30 -5.95 14.01 15.19
C ASN A 30 -6.74 13.84 13.88
N ALA A 31 -7.93 13.23 13.91
CA ALA A 31 -8.72 12.96 12.71
C ALA A 31 -9.27 14.21 12.00
N GLU A 32 -9.06 15.42 12.52
CA GLU A 32 -9.46 16.70 11.91
C GLU A 32 -10.95 16.74 11.49
N GLY A 33 -11.82 16.09 12.26
CA GLY A 33 -13.26 16.02 12.00
C GLY A 33 -13.70 14.94 11.00
N ARG A 34 -12.77 14.10 10.49
CA ARG A 34 -13.08 12.93 9.67
C ARG A 34 -13.82 11.87 10.49
N ARG A 35 -14.84 11.25 9.89
CA ARG A 35 -15.61 10.16 10.47
C ARG A 35 -14.93 8.83 10.13
N ILE A 36 -14.11 8.34 11.05
CA ILE A 36 -13.30 7.15 10.85
C ILE A 36 -13.95 5.95 11.52
N ALA A 37 -14.08 4.85 10.79
CA ALA A 37 -14.39 3.55 11.38
C ALA A 37 -13.07 2.80 11.65
N VAL A 38 -12.98 2.10 12.78
CA VAL A 38 -11.79 1.36 13.19
C VAL A 38 -12.13 -0.11 13.28
N ILE A 39 -11.30 -0.97 12.70
CA ILE A 39 -11.34 -2.42 12.88
C ILE A 39 -10.06 -2.81 13.61
N VAL A 40 -10.19 -3.41 14.80
CA VAL A 40 -9.03 -3.96 15.54
C VAL A 40 -9.14 -5.47 15.55
N ASN A 41 -8.07 -6.15 15.10
CA ASN A 41 -7.98 -7.60 15.11
C ASN A 41 -7.01 -8.06 16.21
N GLU A 42 -7.53 -8.58 17.32
CA GLU A 42 -6.72 -9.04 18.46
C GLU A 42 -6.82 -10.57 18.66
N PHE A 43 -5.72 -11.19 19.10
CA PHE A 43 -5.62 -12.58 19.53
C PHE A 43 -5.29 -12.61 21.03
N GLY A 44 -6.20 -13.15 21.85
CA GLY A 44 -5.92 -13.54 23.24
C GLY A 44 -5.96 -12.40 24.28
N GLU A 45 -6.82 -12.59 25.28
CA GLU A 45 -7.12 -11.70 26.43
C GLU A 45 -7.89 -10.40 26.12
N LEU A 46 -9.20 -10.42 26.43
CA LEU A 46 -10.08 -9.28 26.72
C LEU A 46 -9.48 -7.86 26.53
N GLY A 47 -9.40 -7.41 25.27
CA GLY A 47 -9.80 -6.10 24.77
C GLY A 47 -9.42 -4.84 25.57
N ILE A 48 -8.26 -4.82 26.23
CA ILE A 48 -7.76 -3.57 26.86
C ILE A 48 -7.60 -2.50 25.77
N ASP A 49 -7.17 -2.86 24.56
CA ASP A 49 -6.95 -1.92 23.47
C ASP A 49 -8.28 -1.39 22.88
N GLY A 50 -9.28 -2.25 22.72
CA GLY A 50 -10.64 -1.85 22.31
C GLY A 50 -11.33 -0.95 23.35
N GLU A 51 -11.17 -1.24 24.64
CA GLU A 51 -11.67 -0.39 25.73
C GLU A 51 -10.91 0.94 25.83
N ILE A 52 -9.58 0.95 25.65
CA ILE A 52 -8.77 2.18 25.62
C ILE A 52 -9.23 3.10 24.47
N LEU A 53 -9.54 2.52 23.30
CA LEU A 53 -10.05 3.28 22.16
C LEU A 53 -11.47 3.80 22.40
N LYS A 54 -12.36 3.00 23.02
CA LYS A 54 -13.74 3.41 23.38
C LYS A 54 -13.77 4.49 24.47
N GLN A 55 -12.82 4.47 25.42
CA GLN A 55 -12.72 5.45 26.50
C GLN A 55 -12.20 6.83 26.04
N CYS A 56 -11.47 6.90 24.92
CA CYS A 56 -10.80 8.13 24.47
C CYS A 56 -11.63 9.00 23.51
N THR A 57 -12.85 8.61 23.16
CA THR A 57 -13.82 9.46 22.45
C THR A 57 -14.35 10.60 23.34
N ILE A 58 -13.45 11.49 23.78
CA ILE A 58 -13.77 12.68 24.57
C ILE A 58 -14.66 13.59 23.72
N GLY A 59 -15.93 13.73 24.13
CA GLY A 59 -16.92 14.58 23.47
C GLY A 59 -17.87 13.87 22.49
N CYS A 60 -17.80 12.54 22.37
CA CYS A 60 -18.81 11.74 21.66
C CYS A 60 -19.80 11.12 22.66
N THR A 61 -21.06 10.93 22.27
CA THR A 61 -22.01 10.16 23.08
C THR A 61 -21.67 8.66 23.03
N GLU A 62 -22.07 7.88 24.04
CA GLU A 62 -21.81 6.42 24.07
C GLU A 62 -22.36 5.70 22.82
N GLU A 63 -23.44 6.21 22.21
CA GLU A 63 -23.99 5.72 20.94
C GLU A 63 -23.08 6.03 19.72
N GLU A 64 -22.39 7.17 19.71
CA GLU A 64 -21.45 7.55 18.64
C GLU A 64 -20.12 6.81 18.75
N ALA A 65 -19.68 6.47 19.97
CA ALA A 65 -18.48 5.67 20.22
C ALA A 65 -18.70 4.19 19.84
N ASN A 66 -19.87 3.62 20.19
CA ASN A 66 -20.23 2.24 19.86
C ASN A 66 -20.39 1.96 18.36
N GLY A 67 -20.58 3.00 17.53
CA GLY A 67 -20.75 2.87 16.08
C GLY A 67 -19.50 3.11 15.24
N ARG A 68 -18.34 3.35 15.87
CA ARG A 68 -17.06 3.71 15.21
C ARG A 68 -15.94 2.70 15.41
N VAL A 69 -15.94 1.94 16.51
CA VAL A 69 -14.91 0.92 16.78
C VAL A 69 -15.54 -0.46 16.68
N TYR A 70 -15.03 -1.26 15.74
CA TYR A 70 -15.43 -2.63 15.46
C TYR A 70 -14.32 -3.56 15.89
N GLU A 71 -14.66 -4.56 16.69
CA GLU A 71 -13.72 -5.50 17.30
C GLU A 71 -13.97 -6.89 16.74
N LEU A 72 -12.91 -7.54 16.22
CA LEU A 72 -12.96 -8.91 15.70
C LEU A 72 -12.48 -9.86 16.80
N ALA A 73 -13.33 -10.82 17.18
CA ALA A 73 -13.12 -11.65 18.38
C ALA A 73 -12.15 -12.82 18.16
N ASN A 74 -11.84 -13.18 16.91
CA ASN A 74 -10.97 -14.32 16.58
C ASN A 74 -9.86 -13.94 15.56
N GLY A 75 -8.92 -13.11 15.98
CA GLY A 75 -7.47 -13.30 15.75
C GLY A 75 -6.85 -13.28 14.34
N CYS A 76 -7.43 -13.82 13.28
CA CYS A 76 -6.76 -13.98 11.98
C CYS A 76 -7.40 -13.14 10.89
N LEU A 77 -7.08 -11.85 10.82
CA LEU A 77 -7.37 -11.02 9.65
C LEU A 77 -6.68 -11.52 8.36
N CYS A 78 -5.74 -12.47 8.50
CA CYS A 78 -5.08 -13.17 7.40
C CYS A 78 -5.67 -14.56 7.07
N CYS A 79 -6.62 -15.12 7.85
CA CYS A 79 -6.98 -16.56 7.71
C CYS A 79 -8.48 -16.90 7.86
N THR A 80 -9.27 -16.07 8.55
CA THR A 80 -10.75 -16.12 8.58
C THR A 80 -11.37 -14.88 7.93
N VAL A 81 -10.70 -14.37 6.90
CA VAL A 81 -11.04 -13.12 6.19
C VAL A 81 -12.47 -13.16 5.62
N GLN A 82 -13.00 -14.35 5.33
CA GLN A 82 -14.34 -14.51 4.79
C GLN A 82 -15.45 -14.58 5.85
N GLU A 83 -15.18 -15.10 7.06
CA GLU A 83 -16.25 -15.36 8.03
C GLU A 83 -16.52 -14.18 8.96
N GLU A 84 -15.49 -13.42 9.36
CA GLU A 84 -15.65 -12.29 10.29
C GLU A 84 -15.35 -10.92 9.66
N PHE A 85 -14.35 -10.84 8.78
CA PHE A 85 -13.99 -9.56 8.13
C PHE A 85 -15.01 -9.13 7.07
N PHE A 86 -15.50 -10.06 6.25
CA PHE A 86 -16.47 -9.75 5.19
C PHE A 86 -17.81 -9.20 5.71
N PRO A 87 -18.46 -9.76 6.74
CA PRO A 87 -19.68 -9.19 7.31
C PRO A 87 -19.48 -7.76 7.84
N VAL A 88 -18.37 -7.50 8.54
CA VAL A 88 -18.05 -6.17 9.08
C VAL A 88 -17.82 -5.17 7.94
N MET A 89 -17.04 -5.55 6.92
CA MET A 89 -16.84 -4.71 5.74
C MET A 89 -18.15 -4.43 5.01
N ARG A 90 -19.07 -5.39 4.92
CA ARG A 90 -20.40 -5.15 4.33
C ARG A 90 -21.22 -4.13 5.11
N GLU A 91 -21.16 -4.16 6.43
CA GLU A 91 -21.82 -3.15 7.28
C GLU A 91 -21.22 -1.75 7.06
N LEU A 92 -19.90 -1.66 7.07
CA LEU A 92 -19.18 -0.40 6.82
C LEU A 92 -19.45 0.15 5.42
N VAL A 93 -19.46 -0.71 4.40
CA VAL A 93 -19.80 -0.34 3.02
C VAL A 93 -21.24 0.16 2.91
N ALA A 94 -22.19 -0.45 3.62
CA ALA A 94 -23.57 0.03 3.67
C ALA A 94 -23.66 1.43 4.28
N ARG A 95 -22.75 1.76 5.21
CA ARG A 95 -22.62 3.06 5.87
C ARG A 95 -21.60 4.00 5.22
N ARG A 96 -21.07 3.69 4.03
CA ARG A 96 -19.99 4.49 3.38
C ARG A 96 -20.33 5.95 3.13
N GLY A 97 -21.62 6.32 3.09
CA GLY A 97 -22.03 7.72 2.98
C GLY A 97 -21.81 8.53 4.26
N ASP A 98 -21.58 7.84 5.37
CA ASP A 98 -21.45 8.40 6.72
C ASP A 98 -20.01 8.29 7.26
N LEU A 99 -19.11 7.69 6.48
CA LEU A 99 -17.70 7.48 6.81
C LEU A 99 -16.82 8.23 5.81
N ASP A 100 -15.70 8.72 6.29
CA ASP A 100 -14.66 9.38 5.48
C ASP A 100 -13.43 8.47 5.31
N HIS A 101 -13.21 7.52 6.22
CA HIS A 101 -12.06 6.60 6.20
C HIS A 101 -12.33 5.32 7.01
N ILE A 102 -11.65 4.22 6.71
CA ILE A 102 -11.56 3.02 7.57
C ILE A 102 -10.10 2.83 8.01
N LEU A 103 -9.88 2.65 9.30
CA LEU A 103 -8.60 2.21 9.86
C LEU A 103 -8.70 0.74 10.26
N ILE A 104 -7.70 -0.03 9.89
CA ILE A 104 -7.61 -1.45 10.23
C ILE A 104 -6.29 -1.68 10.93
N GLU A 105 -6.33 -2.13 12.18
CA GLU A 105 -5.16 -2.64 12.87
C GLU A 105 -5.09 -4.15 12.73
N THR A 106 -3.95 -4.65 12.24
CA THR A 106 -3.68 -6.09 12.19
C THR A 106 -3.03 -6.57 13.48
N SER A 107 -3.13 -7.87 13.77
CA SER A 107 -2.39 -8.47 14.89
C SER A 107 -0.88 -8.38 14.64
N GLY A 108 -0.08 -8.60 15.68
CA GLY A 108 1.39 -8.53 15.60
C GLY A 108 2.02 -9.52 14.61
N LEU A 109 1.30 -10.58 14.27
CA LEU A 109 1.75 -11.66 13.40
C LEU A 109 1.02 -11.71 12.06
N ALA A 110 -0.04 -10.91 11.89
CA ALA A 110 -0.84 -10.95 10.69
C ALA A 110 -0.03 -10.47 9.48
N LEU A 111 -0.12 -11.23 8.39
CA LEU A 111 0.42 -10.86 7.10
C LEU A 111 -0.55 -9.90 6.39
N PRO A 112 -0.10 -8.72 5.93
CA PRO A 112 -1.00 -7.74 5.30
C PRO A 112 -1.50 -8.18 3.93
N LYS A 113 -0.72 -8.98 3.20
CA LYS A 113 -1.02 -9.36 1.81
C LYS A 113 -2.38 -10.06 1.63
N PRO A 114 -2.72 -11.14 2.37
CA PRO A 114 -4.05 -11.77 2.28
C PRO A 114 -5.21 -10.81 2.59
N LEU A 115 -5.01 -9.91 3.56
CA LEU A 115 -6.01 -8.90 3.91
C LEU A 115 -6.21 -7.89 2.76
N VAL A 116 -5.12 -7.40 2.18
CA VAL A 116 -5.19 -6.47 1.04
C VAL A 116 -5.83 -7.13 -0.18
N GLN A 117 -5.58 -8.42 -0.42
CA GLN A 117 -6.23 -9.20 -1.48
C GLN A 117 -7.76 -9.29 -1.30
N ALA A 118 -8.27 -9.31 -0.07
CA ALA A 118 -9.71 -9.32 0.18
C ALA A 118 -10.43 -8.06 -0.34
N PHE A 119 -9.71 -6.94 -0.50
CA PHE A 119 -10.27 -5.74 -1.13
C PHE A 119 -10.53 -5.89 -2.64
N GLN A 120 -10.00 -6.94 -3.27
CA GLN A 120 -10.28 -7.26 -4.67
C GLN A 120 -11.63 -7.98 -4.86
N TRP A 121 -12.27 -8.47 -3.79
CA TRP A 121 -13.56 -9.15 -3.87
C TRP A 121 -14.66 -8.22 -4.43
N PRO A 122 -15.56 -8.72 -5.30
CA PRO A 122 -16.51 -7.88 -6.04
C PRO A 122 -17.34 -6.92 -5.18
N GLU A 123 -17.75 -7.36 -3.98
CA GLU A 123 -18.58 -6.57 -3.06
C GLU A 123 -17.82 -5.42 -2.38
N ILE A 124 -16.50 -5.58 -2.17
CA ILE A 124 -15.65 -4.59 -1.49
C ILE A 124 -14.98 -3.68 -2.52
N ARG A 125 -14.47 -4.26 -3.62
CA ARG A 125 -13.69 -3.56 -4.67
C ARG A 125 -14.37 -2.32 -5.23
N ASN A 126 -15.70 -2.35 -5.32
CA ASN A 126 -16.50 -1.25 -5.88
C ASN A 126 -16.80 -0.14 -4.85
N ALA A 127 -16.58 -0.40 -3.57
CA ALA A 127 -16.95 0.49 -2.48
C ALA A 127 -15.74 1.02 -1.70
N CYS A 128 -14.64 0.28 -1.64
CA CYS A 128 -13.45 0.61 -0.86
C CYS A 128 -12.18 0.57 -1.72
N THR A 129 -11.14 1.27 -1.27
CA THR A 129 -9.78 1.21 -1.82
C THR A 129 -8.78 1.24 -0.69
N VAL A 130 -7.66 0.52 -0.82
CA VAL A 130 -6.60 0.52 0.18
C VAL A 130 -5.73 1.75 -0.07
N ASP A 131 -5.89 2.75 0.78
CA ASP A 131 -5.14 4.00 0.77
C ASP A 131 -3.66 3.75 1.03
N ALA A 132 -3.34 2.90 2.00
CA ALA A 132 -1.99 2.43 2.29
C ALA A 132 -1.97 1.24 3.27
N VAL A 133 -0.93 0.44 3.16
CA VAL A 133 -0.42 -0.44 4.22
C VAL A 133 0.73 0.27 4.93
N ILE A 134 0.55 0.56 6.21
CA ILE A 134 1.54 1.22 7.07
C ILE A 134 2.16 0.16 7.99
N THR A 135 3.45 -0.12 7.82
CA THR A 135 4.18 -1.05 8.68
C THR A 135 4.94 -0.29 9.76
N VAL A 136 4.61 -0.55 11.03
CA VAL A 136 5.21 0.07 12.20
C VAL A 136 6.31 -0.83 12.75
N VAL A 137 7.54 -0.31 12.74
CA VAL A 137 8.76 -1.02 13.13
C VAL A 137 9.25 -0.50 14.48
N ASP A 138 9.63 -1.42 15.36
CA ASP A 138 10.27 -1.11 16.64
C ASP A 138 11.78 -0.93 16.42
N SER A 139 12.26 0.31 16.38
CA SER A 139 13.66 0.59 16.04
C SER A 139 14.67 -0.04 17.04
N PRO A 140 14.46 0.05 18.37
CA PRO A 140 15.25 -0.71 19.34
C PRO A 140 15.30 -2.22 19.10
N ALA A 141 14.17 -2.84 18.74
CA ALA A 141 14.12 -4.29 18.52
C ALA A 141 14.87 -4.72 17.25
N VAL A 142 14.78 -3.93 16.18
CA VAL A 142 15.55 -4.18 14.95
C VAL A 142 17.04 -4.01 15.23
N LEU A 143 17.45 -2.96 15.93
CA LEU A 143 18.86 -2.74 16.30
C LEU A 143 19.43 -3.89 17.14
N ALA A 144 18.59 -4.52 17.97
CA ALA A 144 18.95 -5.68 18.78
C ALA A 144 18.94 -7.01 18.01
N GLY A 145 18.52 -7.02 16.74
CA GLY A 145 18.37 -8.23 15.91
C GLY A 145 17.19 -9.13 16.35
N THR A 146 16.28 -8.62 17.17
CA THR A 146 15.13 -9.38 17.67
C THR A 146 13.84 -9.13 16.89
N PHE A 147 13.77 -8.02 16.13
CA PHE A 147 12.65 -7.55 15.29
C PHE A 147 11.33 -7.26 16.03
N ALA A 148 11.09 -7.90 17.17
CA ALA A 148 9.99 -7.67 18.08
C ALA A 148 10.49 -7.33 19.49
N ALA A 149 9.71 -6.54 20.22
CA ALA A 149 9.98 -6.20 21.62
C ALA A 149 9.83 -7.42 22.56
N PHE A 150 9.00 -8.39 22.17
CA PHE A 150 8.71 -9.60 22.96
C PHE A 150 8.84 -10.88 22.10
N PRO A 151 10.05 -11.26 21.65
CA PRO A 151 10.24 -12.36 20.70
C PRO A 151 9.64 -13.69 21.17
N ASP A 152 9.78 -14.03 22.45
CA ASP A 152 9.23 -15.27 23.02
C ASP A 152 7.71 -15.30 22.97
N GLN A 153 7.05 -14.15 23.19
CA GLN A 153 5.58 -14.05 23.12
C GLN A 153 5.10 -14.13 21.67
N VAL A 154 5.82 -13.48 20.76
CA VAL A 154 5.54 -13.52 19.32
C VAL A 154 5.72 -14.94 18.78
N ASP A 155 6.77 -15.66 19.16
CA ASP A 155 6.98 -17.05 18.77
C ASP A 155 5.96 -18.01 19.40
N ALA A 156 5.57 -17.79 20.65
CA ALA A 156 4.49 -18.55 21.28
C ALA A 156 3.15 -18.35 20.55
N GLN A 157 2.82 -17.12 20.16
CA GLN A 157 1.62 -16.82 19.37
C GLN A 157 1.69 -17.46 17.97
N ARG A 158 2.86 -17.39 17.30
CA ARG A 158 3.08 -17.99 15.98
C ARG A 158 2.87 -19.51 15.99
N LYS A 159 3.31 -20.18 17.05
CA LYS A 159 3.09 -21.62 17.26
C LYS A 159 1.63 -22.00 17.52
N LEU A 160 0.80 -21.04 17.95
CA LEU A 160 -0.62 -21.24 18.22
C LEU A 160 -1.51 -20.90 17.01
N ASP A 161 -1.01 -20.16 16.02
CA ASP A 161 -1.76 -19.81 14.81
C ASP A 161 -1.59 -20.90 13.74
N PRO A 162 -2.62 -21.74 13.49
CA PRO A 162 -2.52 -22.87 12.57
C PRO A 162 -2.34 -22.48 11.10
N ASN A 163 -2.41 -21.18 10.77
CA ASN A 163 -2.30 -20.66 9.41
C ASN A 163 -0.95 -20.00 9.13
N LEU A 164 -0.13 -19.79 10.15
CA LEU A 164 1.26 -19.42 9.97
C LEU A 164 2.07 -20.70 9.85
N ASP A 165 3.08 -20.70 8.99
CA ASP A 165 4.05 -21.78 9.00
C ASP A 165 4.79 -21.75 10.35
N HIS A 166 4.54 -22.76 11.17
CA HIS A 166 5.14 -22.89 12.50
C HIS A 166 6.67 -23.09 12.43
N GLU A 167 7.24 -23.26 11.25
CA GLU A 167 8.68 -23.32 11.00
C GLU A 167 9.28 -21.98 10.54
N SER A 168 8.48 -21.03 10.00
CA SER A 168 8.98 -19.72 9.51
C SER A 168 9.60 -18.84 10.62
N PRO A 169 10.89 -18.49 10.51
CA PRO A 169 11.55 -17.55 11.41
C PRO A 169 10.87 -16.18 11.50
N LEU A 170 11.06 -15.49 12.63
CA LEU A 170 10.54 -14.12 12.82
C LEU A 170 11.06 -13.12 11.79
N HIS A 171 12.27 -13.33 11.26
CA HIS A 171 12.81 -12.46 10.22
C HIS A 171 12.02 -12.57 8.91
N GLU A 172 11.53 -13.75 8.52
CA GLU A 172 10.71 -13.91 7.31
C GLU A 172 9.37 -13.21 7.46
N LEU A 173 8.75 -13.32 8.64
CA LEU A 173 7.51 -12.59 8.95
C LEU A 173 7.72 -11.08 8.94
N PHE A 174 8.89 -10.62 9.43
CA PHE A 174 9.28 -9.21 9.36
C PHE A 174 9.39 -8.73 7.90
N ALA A 175 10.14 -9.47 7.10
CA ALA A 175 10.34 -9.21 5.68
C ALA A 175 8.99 -9.17 4.95
N ASP A 176 8.07 -10.08 5.23
CA ASP A 176 6.75 -10.10 4.58
C ASP A 176 5.85 -8.92 4.96
N GLN A 177 5.94 -8.44 6.20
CA GLN A 177 5.27 -7.21 6.64
C GLN A 177 5.85 -5.97 5.96
N LEU A 178 7.18 -5.93 5.73
CA LEU A 178 7.85 -4.84 5.02
C LEU A 178 7.59 -4.89 3.51
N ALA A 179 7.65 -6.07 2.91
CA ALA A 179 7.35 -6.30 1.51
C ALA A 179 5.92 -5.86 1.16
N SER A 180 4.99 -5.96 2.11
CA SER A 180 3.60 -5.52 1.94
C SER A 180 3.37 -4.02 2.21
N ALA A 181 4.36 -3.26 2.65
CA ALA A 181 4.21 -1.87 3.09
C ALA A 181 4.12 -0.87 1.92
N ASP A 182 3.35 0.20 2.10
CA ASP A 182 3.40 1.44 1.29
C ASP A 182 4.14 2.56 2.02
N LEU A 183 4.14 2.48 3.35
CA LEU A 183 4.85 3.38 4.25
C LEU A 183 5.39 2.56 5.43
N VAL A 184 6.65 2.79 5.78
CA VAL A 184 7.27 2.23 6.97
C VAL A 184 7.53 3.34 7.98
N ILE A 185 7.16 3.07 9.23
CA ILE A 185 7.40 3.96 10.36
C ILE A 185 8.42 3.30 11.28
N LEU A 186 9.62 3.87 11.35
CA LEU A 186 10.62 3.55 12.38
C LEU A 186 10.19 4.25 13.68
N ASN A 187 9.45 3.52 14.52
CA ASN A 187 8.92 4.06 15.76
C ASN A 187 9.94 3.89 16.91
N LYS A 188 9.75 4.64 17.99
CA LYS A 188 10.66 4.70 19.14
C LYS A 188 12.07 5.17 18.75
N ALA A 189 12.17 6.02 17.73
CA ALA A 189 13.45 6.56 17.26
C ALA A 189 14.19 7.35 18.36
N ASP A 190 13.46 7.86 19.36
CA ASP A 190 13.99 8.55 20.55
C ASP A 190 14.72 7.63 21.54
N MET A 191 14.60 6.31 21.40
CA MET A 191 15.23 5.33 22.29
C MET A 191 16.60 4.86 21.81
N ILE A 192 17.02 5.25 20.61
CA ILE A 192 18.32 4.92 20.02
C ILE A 192 19.04 6.18 19.57
N ASP A 193 20.36 6.11 19.44
CA ASP A 193 21.15 7.23 18.94
C ASP A 193 21.14 7.29 17.40
N ALA A 194 21.75 8.33 16.84
CA ALA A 194 21.76 8.56 15.39
C ALA A 194 22.49 7.45 14.62
N GLU A 195 23.49 6.82 15.22
CA GLU A 195 24.22 5.69 14.62
C GLU A 195 23.35 4.44 14.59
N GLY A 196 22.70 4.11 15.70
CA GLY A 196 21.73 3.01 15.77
C GLY A 196 20.55 3.22 14.82
N LEU A 197 20.03 4.44 14.70
CA LEU A 197 18.94 4.73 13.78
C LEU A 197 19.35 4.59 12.31
N ALA A 198 20.59 4.95 11.98
CA ALA A 198 21.14 4.72 10.64
C ALA A 198 21.29 3.23 10.33
N ALA A 199 21.72 2.43 11.31
CA ALA A 199 21.81 0.98 11.17
C ALA A 199 20.44 0.33 10.96
N VAL A 200 19.43 0.70 11.78
CA VAL A 200 18.05 0.23 11.61
C VAL A 200 17.49 0.61 10.23
N ARG A 201 17.77 1.83 9.77
CA ARG A 201 17.33 2.28 8.44
C ARG A 201 17.97 1.45 7.33
N ALA A 202 19.24 1.07 7.47
CA ALA A 202 19.92 0.22 6.50
C ALA A 202 19.31 -1.19 6.49
N GLU A 203 19.18 -1.82 7.66
CA GLU A 203 18.57 -3.15 7.82
C GLU A 203 17.16 -3.20 7.20
N VAL A 204 16.31 -2.24 7.55
CA VAL A 204 14.94 -2.17 7.03
C VAL A 204 14.92 -1.90 5.53
N ALA A 205 15.90 -1.17 4.98
CA ALA A 205 15.97 -0.89 3.56
C ALA A 205 16.37 -2.12 2.72
N GLU A 206 17.08 -3.10 3.29
CA GLU A 206 17.41 -4.36 2.61
C GLU A 206 16.16 -5.18 2.30
N GLU A 207 15.15 -5.10 3.17
CA GLU A 207 13.88 -5.84 3.06
C GLU A 207 12.78 -5.08 2.31
N LEU A 208 13.02 -3.81 1.93
CA LEU A 208 11.97 -2.94 1.39
C LEU A 208 11.95 -2.87 -0.14
N PRO A 209 10.74 -2.89 -0.75
CA PRO A 209 10.60 -2.50 -2.14
C PRO A 209 11.07 -1.04 -2.34
N PRO A 210 11.78 -0.70 -3.44
CA PRO A 210 12.38 0.63 -3.65
C PRO A 210 11.39 1.82 -3.61
N ALA A 211 10.09 1.55 -3.80
CA ALA A 211 9.05 2.57 -3.81
C ALA A 211 8.60 2.98 -2.39
N VAL A 212 8.87 2.16 -1.37
CA VAL A 212 8.34 2.35 -0.01
C VAL A 212 9.12 3.44 0.72
N LYS A 213 8.40 4.36 1.38
CA LYS A 213 9.01 5.43 2.16
C LYS A 213 9.22 5.00 3.61
N VAL A 214 10.33 5.41 4.19
CA VAL A 214 10.70 5.14 5.58
C VAL A 214 10.77 6.45 6.36
N ILE A 215 9.86 6.64 7.32
CA ILE A 215 9.77 7.82 8.17
C ILE A 215 10.02 7.45 9.64
N GLU A 216 10.51 8.41 10.42
CA GLU A 216 10.82 8.22 11.83
C GLU A 216 9.69 8.78 12.70
N ALA A 217 9.40 8.11 13.81
CA ALA A 217 8.42 8.58 14.78
C ALA A 217 8.84 8.29 16.23
N SER A 218 8.34 9.15 17.11
CA SER A 218 8.40 8.96 18.56
C SER A 218 6.99 8.93 19.12
N SER A 219 6.64 7.86 19.84
CA SER A 219 5.29 7.65 20.37
C SER A 219 4.19 7.74 19.30
N GLY A 220 4.46 7.29 18.06
CA GLY A 220 3.51 7.34 16.95
C GLY A 220 3.08 8.73 16.50
N ARG A 221 3.75 9.80 16.96
CA ARG A 221 3.37 11.19 16.66
C ARG A 221 3.84 11.59 15.27
N LEU A 222 2.94 11.56 14.30
CA LEU A 222 3.18 11.98 12.92
C LEU A 222 2.04 12.89 12.42
N PRO A 223 2.28 13.85 11.51
CA PRO A 223 1.19 14.61 10.91
C PRO A 223 0.17 13.68 10.23
N ILE A 224 -1.11 13.86 10.51
CA ILE A 224 -2.16 12.96 10.00
C ILE A 224 -2.21 12.92 8.47
N SER A 225 -1.79 14.00 7.81
CA SER A 225 -1.66 14.11 6.35
C SER A 225 -0.60 13.18 5.75
N VAL A 226 0.29 12.62 6.56
CA VAL A 226 1.28 11.61 6.13
C VAL A 226 0.72 10.19 6.27
N LEU A 227 -0.26 10.00 7.16
CA LEU A 227 -0.83 8.68 7.49
C LEU A 227 -2.14 8.41 6.74
N LEU A 228 -2.88 9.45 6.35
CA LEU A 228 -4.15 9.36 5.64
C LEU A 228 -4.10 10.12 4.31
N GLY A 229 -4.55 9.48 3.23
CA GLY A 229 -4.58 10.05 1.89
C GLY A 229 -3.30 9.80 1.10
N VAL A 230 -2.63 8.67 1.38
CA VAL A 230 -1.42 8.24 0.65
C VAL A 230 -1.77 7.87 -0.79
N GLY A 231 -2.95 7.28 -1.02
CA GLY A 231 -3.47 6.96 -2.35
C GLY A 231 -2.66 5.88 -3.09
N ALA A 232 -2.13 4.90 -2.36
CA ALA A 232 -1.34 3.81 -2.93
C ALA A 232 -2.18 2.86 -3.80
N GLU A 233 -3.46 2.66 -3.49
CA GLU A 233 -4.32 1.64 -4.11
C GLU A 233 -3.66 0.25 -4.02
N SER A 234 -3.21 -0.10 -2.80
CA SER A 234 -2.41 -1.30 -2.49
C SER A 234 -3.02 -2.57 -3.08
N GLU A 235 -4.35 -2.67 -3.09
CA GLU A 235 -5.08 -3.81 -3.63
C GLU A 235 -4.84 -4.08 -5.11
N LEU A 236 -4.40 -3.09 -5.90
CA LEU A 236 -4.18 -3.24 -7.33
C LEU A 236 -2.84 -3.89 -7.69
N HIS A 237 -1.91 -3.96 -6.75
CA HIS A 237 -0.53 -4.35 -7.01
C HIS A 237 0.09 -5.24 -5.92
N ILE A 238 -0.66 -5.57 -4.88
CA ILE A 238 -0.23 -6.46 -3.80
C ILE A 238 0.23 -7.83 -4.31
N ASP A 239 -0.39 -8.37 -5.37
CA ASP A 239 -0.06 -9.68 -5.93
C ASP A 239 1.34 -9.72 -6.56
N GLY A 240 1.88 -8.55 -6.94
CA GLY A 240 3.24 -8.42 -7.45
C GLY A 240 4.32 -8.31 -6.37
N ARG A 241 3.93 -8.19 -5.09
CA ARG A 241 4.87 -8.12 -3.96
C ARG A 241 5.19 -9.54 -3.51
N LYS A 242 6.44 -9.95 -3.70
CA LYS A 242 6.91 -11.28 -3.28
C LYS A 242 6.99 -11.32 -1.75
N THR A 243 6.44 -12.38 -1.17
CA THR A 243 6.53 -12.69 0.27
C THR A 243 6.99 -14.13 0.44
N HIS A 244 7.72 -14.45 1.50
CA HIS A 244 8.18 -15.80 1.84
C HIS A 244 7.02 -16.81 1.90
N HIS A 245 5.82 -16.35 2.29
CA HIS A 245 4.61 -17.17 2.33
C HIS A 245 3.93 -17.41 0.95
N ASP A 246 4.53 -17.00 -0.17
CA ASP A 246 4.04 -17.35 -1.52
C ASP A 246 4.52 -18.74 -2.01
N HIS A 247 5.42 -19.40 -1.28
CA HIS A 247 6.08 -20.62 -1.75
C HIS A 247 5.33 -21.91 -1.36
N HIS A 248 4.45 -22.36 -2.25
CA HIS A 248 4.14 -23.79 -2.42
C HIS A 248 4.23 -24.29 -3.87
N ASP A 249 4.91 -23.59 -4.76
CA ASP A 249 5.27 -24.13 -6.09
C ASP A 249 6.68 -23.69 -6.55
N ASN A 250 7.62 -24.63 -6.37
CA ASN A 250 8.92 -24.84 -7.03
C ASN A 250 10.13 -23.92 -6.77
N ASP A 251 11.26 -24.61 -6.71
CA ASP A 251 12.63 -24.25 -6.30
C ASP A 251 13.39 -23.21 -7.16
N ASP A 252 14.45 -22.69 -6.50
CA ASP A 252 15.81 -22.39 -6.96
C ASP A 252 16.26 -20.94 -7.36
N HIS A 253 17.31 -20.53 -6.60
CA HIS A 253 18.47 -19.66 -6.89
C HIS A 253 18.57 -18.19 -6.39
N ASP A 254 19.79 -17.93 -5.90
CA ASP A 254 20.39 -16.74 -5.27
C ASP A 254 20.62 -15.52 -6.19
N ASP A 255 21.02 -14.43 -5.50
CA ASP A 255 21.86 -13.27 -5.85
C ASP A 255 21.22 -11.89 -6.17
N HIS A 256 21.81 -10.89 -5.51
CA HIS A 256 21.49 -9.47 -5.44
C HIS A 256 21.74 -8.68 -6.75
N ASP A 257 20.98 -7.58 -6.97
CA ASP A 257 21.52 -6.26 -7.35
C ASP A 257 20.46 -5.15 -7.19
N HIS A 258 20.88 -3.98 -6.73
CA HIS A 258 20.04 -2.77 -6.59
C HIS A 258 19.94 -2.02 -7.92
N ASP A 259 18.81 -1.36 -8.22
CA ASP A 259 18.81 -0.19 -9.10
C ASP A 259 17.62 0.77 -8.93
N ALA A 260 17.90 2.06 -9.11
CA ALA A 260 16.95 3.18 -9.04
C ALA A 260 16.17 3.34 -10.36
N PHE A 261 14.87 3.66 -10.27
CA PHE A 261 14.01 3.84 -11.45
C PHE A 261 14.08 5.25 -12.03
N ASP A 262 14.18 5.33 -13.36
CA ASP A 262 14.08 6.59 -14.10
C ASP A 262 12.63 6.82 -14.57
N SER A 263 12.18 8.08 -14.45
CA SER A 263 10.91 8.55 -15.01
C SER A 263 11.22 9.58 -16.08
N ILE A 264 10.95 9.23 -17.34
CA ILE A 264 11.22 10.10 -18.48
C ILE A 264 9.89 10.58 -19.08
N SER A 265 9.80 11.88 -19.33
CA SER A 265 8.64 12.50 -19.99
C SER A 265 8.98 12.77 -21.45
N LEU A 266 8.24 12.14 -22.35
CA LEU A 266 8.38 12.26 -23.79
C LEU A 266 7.25 13.09 -24.37
N LYS A 267 7.59 13.96 -25.31
CA LYS A 267 6.63 14.73 -26.10
C LYS A 267 6.74 14.32 -27.57
N LEU A 268 5.63 13.90 -28.14
CA LEU A 268 5.53 13.41 -29.52
C LEU A 268 4.51 14.24 -30.29
N PRO A 269 4.62 14.34 -31.62
CA PRO A 269 3.57 14.91 -32.45
C PRO A 269 2.29 14.06 -32.41
N GLN A 270 1.28 14.51 -33.15
CA GLN A 270 0.09 13.68 -33.38
C GLN A 270 0.49 12.43 -34.16
N ALA A 271 -0.05 11.29 -33.73
CA ALA A 271 0.31 9.98 -34.26
C ALA A 271 -0.94 9.15 -34.54
N ASP A 272 -0.87 8.26 -35.53
CA ASP A 272 -1.88 7.23 -35.68
C ASP A 272 -1.92 6.34 -34.42
N GLU A 273 -3.13 6.01 -33.98
CA GLU A 273 -3.35 5.27 -32.74
C GLU A 273 -2.71 3.88 -32.77
N LYS A 274 -2.80 3.18 -33.91
CA LYS A 274 -2.27 1.83 -34.04
C LYS A 274 -0.75 1.85 -34.09
N LEU A 275 -0.17 2.74 -34.90
CA LEU A 275 1.30 2.88 -35.00
C LEU A 275 1.92 3.23 -33.65
N LEU A 276 1.29 4.13 -32.89
CA LEU A 276 1.76 4.50 -31.56
C LEU A 276 1.73 3.31 -30.59
N LEU A 277 0.64 2.54 -30.55
CA LEU A 277 0.54 1.38 -29.66
C LEU A 277 1.48 0.24 -30.05
N ASP A 278 1.66 0.00 -31.35
CA ASP A 278 2.61 -0.99 -31.86
C ASP A 278 4.05 -0.60 -31.50
N ALA A 279 4.41 0.68 -31.65
CA ALA A 279 5.72 1.21 -31.24
C ALA A 279 5.95 1.10 -29.73
N LEU A 280 4.94 1.42 -28.92
CA LEU A 280 5.02 1.30 -27.46
C LEU A 280 5.16 -0.16 -27.00
N ASN A 281 4.46 -1.09 -27.63
CA ASN A 281 4.64 -2.52 -27.36
C ASN A 281 6.05 -3.00 -27.67
N GLN A 282 6.62 -2.58 -28.81
CA GLN A 282 8.00 -2.93 -29.16
C GLN A 282 9.01 -2.34 -28.17
N LEU A 283 8.81 -1.10 -27.75
CA LEU A 283 9.68 -0.43 -26.79
C LEU A 283 9.66 -1.09 -25.41
N VAL A 284 8.49 -1.48 -24.93
CA VAL A 284 8.36 -2.19 -23.66
C VAL A 284 9.03 -3.57 -23.68
N VAL A 285 9.09 -4.23 -24.84
CA VAL A 285 9.82 -5.50 -24.98
C VAL A 285 11.33 -5.30 -25.09
N GLN A 286 11.76 -4.22 -25.76
CA GLN A 286 13.18 -3.99 -26.10
C GLN A 286 13.94 -3.26 -25.01
N HIS A 287 13.26 -2.49 -24.17
CA HIS A 287 13.84 -1.68 -23.10
C HIS A 287 13.20 -2.06 -21.77
N GLY A 288 13.88 -1.79 -20.65
CA GLY A 288 13.39 -2.03 -19.29
C GLY A 288 12.23 -1.13 -18.86
N ILE A 289 11.31 -0.79 -19.78
CA ILE A 289 10.13 0.05 -19.54
C ILE A 289 9.06 -0.79 -18.84
N LEU A 290 8.76 -0.42 -17.61
CA LEU A 290 7.78 -1.10 -16.77
C LEU A 290 6.39 -0.51 -16.94
N ARG A 291 6.29 0.80 -17.11
CA ARG A 291 5.01 1.51 -17.22
C ARG A 291 5.06 2.62 -18.25
N VAL A 292 3.97 2.75 -18.98
CA VAL A 292 3.68 3.88 -19.86
C VAL A 292 2.39 4.52 -19.36
N LYS A 293 2.38 5.84 -19.15
CA LYS A 293 1.15 6.59 -18.89
C LYS A 293 1.18 7.92 -19.59
N GLY A 294 0.08 8.30 -20.21
CA GLY A 294 0.00 9.62 -20.82
C GLY A 294 -1.22 9.78 -21.68
N PHE A 295 -1.21 10.82 -22.50
CA PHE A 295 -2.28 11.10 -23.43
C PHE A 295 -1.71 11.28 -24.83
N ALA A 296 -2.35 10.62 -25.80
CA ALA A 296 -2.02 10.74 -27.21
C ALA A 296 -2.95 11.71 -27.91
N ALA A 297 -2.35 12.50 -28.81
CA ALA A 297 -3.05 13.33 -29.75
C ALA A 297 -3.25 12.55 -31.05
N ILE A 298 -4.48 12.08 -31.28
CA ILE A 298 -4.84 11.28 -32.45
C ILE A 298 -5.42 12.20 -33.55
N PRO A 299 -4.89 12.16 -34.79
CA PRO A 299 -5.40 12.98 -35.89
C PRO A 299 -6.92 12.86 -36.08
N GLY A 300 -7.57 14.00 -36.26
CA GLY A 300 -9.03 14.06 -36.49
C GLY A 300 -9.90 13.76 -35.26
N LYS A 301 -9.32 13.45 -34.09
CA LYS A 301 -10.08 13.23 -32.85
C LYS A 301 -10.15 14.51 -32.00
N PRO A 302 -11.35 14.92 -31.56
CA PRO A 302 -11.51 16.12 -30.73
C PRO A 302 -11.14 15.90 -29.25
N MET A 303 -10.88 14.65 -28.84
CA MET A 303 -10.56 14.27 -27.46
C MET A 303 -9.16 13.68 -27.34
N ARG A 304 -8.57 13.82 -26.15
CA ARG A 304 -7.31 13.18 -25.76
C ARG A 304 -7.53 11.69 -25.55
N LEU A 305 -6.69 10.85 -26.14
CA LEU A 305 -6.70 9.41 -25.86
C LEU A 305 -5.77 9.16 -24.67
N LEU A 306 -6.33 8.84 -23.50
CA LEU A 306 -5.51 8.37 -22.39
C LEU A 306 -4.97 6.97 -22.73
N ILE A 307 -3.67 6.78 -22.54
CA ILE A 307 -2.97 5.52 -22.73
C ILE A 307 -2.28 5.20 -21.41
N GLN A 308 -2.53 3.99 -20.92
CA GLN A 308 -1.83 3.45 -19.76
C GLN A 308 -1.48 1.99 -20.03
N GLY A 309 -0.25 1.61 -19.74
CA GLY A 309 0.21 0.23 -19.94
C GLY A 309 1.26 -0.19 -18.94
N VAL A 310 1.22 -1.46 -18.59
CA VAL A 310 2.23 -2.16 -17.78
C VAL A 310 2.68 -3.37 -18.58
N GLY A 311 3.98 -3.47 -18.86
CA GLY A 311 4.46 -4.43 -19.85
C GLY A 311 3.81 -4.22 -21.23
N THR A 312 3.53 -5.30 -21.94
CA THR A 312 2.89 -5.28 -23.27
C THR A 312 1.36 -5.11 -23.24
N ARG A 313 0.78 -4.83 -22.06
CA ARG A 313 -0.67 -4.68 -21.91
C ARG A 313 -1.02 -3.20 -21.81
N PHE A 314 -1.72 -2.70 -22.83
CA PHE A 314 -2.18 -1.31 -22.90
C PHE A 314 -3.69 -1.21 -22.80
N ASP A 315 -4.17 -0.38 -21.87
CA ASP A 315 -5.54 0.11 -21.80
C ASP A 315 -5.62 1.54 -22.35
N LYS A 316 -6.75 1.85 -22.98
CA LYS A 316 -6.97 3.16 -23.60
C LYS A 316 -8.43 3.58 -23.54
N HIS A 317 -8.66 4.85 -23.22
CA HIS A 317 -9.97 5.47 -23.30
C HIS A 317 -9.86 6.97 -23.54
N PHE A 318 -10.90 7.58 -24.07
CA PHE A 318 -10.93 9.03 -24.23
C PHE A 318 -11.22 9.70 -22.88
N ASP A 319 -10.36 10.65 -22.50
CA ASP A 319 -10.43 11.36 -21.22
C ASP A 319 -11.28 12.64 -21.36
N ARG A 320 -10.73 13.71 -21.93
CA ARG A 320 -11.44 14.99 -22.16
C ARG A 320 -11.18 15.56 -23.54
N ALA A 321 -12.03 16.49 -23.96
CA ALA A 321 -11.83 17.28 -25.17
C ALA A 321 -10.55 18.14 -25.08
N TRP A 322 -9.89 18.33 -26.22
CA TRP A 322 -8.82 19.32 -26.39
C TRP A 322 -9.40 20.73 -26.22
N ARG A 323 -8.72 21.59 -25.45
CA ARG A 323 -9.11 23.01 -25.38
C ARG A 323 -8.68 23.74 -26.66
N ALA A 324 -9.30 24.89 -26.93
CA ALA A 324 -9.01 25.68 -28.14
C ALA A 324 -7.59 26.27 -28.16
N ASP A 325 -7.04 26.51 -26.97
CA ASP A 325 -5.71 27.06 -26.68
C ASP A 325 -4.67 25.97 -26.32
N GLU A 326 -5.06 24.70 -26.31
CA GLU A 326 -4.19 23.58 -25.94
C GLU A 326 -3.46 23.01 -27.15
N GLU A 327 -2.13 22.92 -27.04
CA GLU A 327 -1.31 22.27 -28.06
C GLU A 327 -1.66 20.78 -28.17
N ARG A 328 -2.05 20.34 -29.36
CA ARG A 328 -2.37 18.94 -29.65
C ARG A 328 -1.09 18.14 -29.87
N ALA A 329 -0.47 17.74 -28.77
CA ALA A 329 0.71 16.89 -28.74
C ALA A 329 0.51 15.69 -27.82
N THR A 330 1.13 14.57 -28.19
CA THR A 330 1.17 13.36 -27.39
C THR A 330 2.19 13.55 -26.27
N HIS A 331 1.79 13.29 -25.03
CA HIS A 331 2.68 13.34 -23.86
C HIS A 331 2.63 12.00 -23.16
N LEU A 332 3.78 11.35 -23.02
CA LEU A 332 3.92 10.04 -22.41
C LEU A 332 4.98 10.11 -21.32
N VAL A 333 4.71 9.46 -20.21
CA VAL A 333 5.68 9.19 -19.16
C VAL A 333 6.01 7.71 -19.25
N LEU A 334 7.29 7.40 -19.47
CA LEU A 334 7.83 6.06 -19.42
C LEU A 334 8.58 5.91 -18.09
N ILE A 335 8.32 4.82 -17.39
CA ILE A 335 8.97 4.49 -16.12
C ILE A 335 9.61 3.12 -16.29
N GLY A 336 10.89 3.01 -15.93
CA GLY A 336 11.68 1.82 -16.18
C GLY A 336 13.10 1.91 -15.63
N GLN A 337 13.90 0.89 -15.93
CA GLN A 337 15.30 0.80 -15.51
C GLN A 337 16.22 1.27 -16.65
N GLU A 338 17.26 2.04 -16.31
CA GLU A 338 18.30 2.52 -17.23
C GLU A 338 17.73 3.18 -18.52
N LEU A 339 16.70 4.02 -18.38
CA LEU A 339 16.00 4.55 -19.55
C LEU A 339 16.80 5.66 -20.23
N ASP A 340 17.27 5.42 -21.45
CA ASP A 340 17.82 6.47 -22.31
C ASP A 340 16.69 7.29 -22.96
N ALA A 341 16.38 8.45 -22.35
CA ALA A 341 15.35 9.36 -22.84
C ALA A 341 15.57 9.80 -24.30
N VAL A 342 16.82 9.99 -24.73
CA VAL A 342 17.15 10.47 -26.09
C VAL A 342 16.90 9.36 -27.10
N ALA A 343 17.35 8.15 -26.81
CA ALA A 343 17.13 6.98 -27.67
C ALA A 343 15.64 6.65 -27.81
N LEU A 344 14.90 6.63 -26.69
CA LEU A 344 13.47 6.32 -26.66
C LEU A 344 12.63 7.38 -27.38
N GLN A 345 12.97 8.66 -27.22
CA GLN A 345 12.34 9.76 -27.95
C GLN A 345 12.58 9.66 -29.46
N ALA A 346 13.80 9.29 -29.89
CA ALA A 346 14.13 9.12 -31.29
C ALA A 346 13.40 7.93 -31.92
N GLN A 347 13.35 6.79 -31.22
CA GLN A 347 12.69 5.57 -31.69
C GLN A 347 11.17 5.77 -31.82
N LEU A 348 10.54 6.43 -30.84
CA LEU A 348 9.11 6.78 -30.93
C LEU A 348 8.84 7.75 -32.07
N ASN A 349 9.65 8.81 -32.21
CA ASN A 349 9.48 9.77 -33.31
C ASN A 349 9.61 9.10 -34.69
N ALA A 350 10.57 8.19 -34.86
CA ALA A 350 10.75 7.46 -36.11
C ALA A 350 9.55 6.54 -36.42
N ALA A 351 8.98 5.89 -35.40
CA ALA A 351 7.87 4.95 -35.58
C ALA A 351 6.52 5.64 -35.84
N VAL A 352 6.32 6.87 -35.34
CA VAL A 352 5.04 7.59 -35.46
C VAL A 352 4.97 8.59 -36.63
N VAL A 353 6.11 8.89 -37.26
CA VAL A 353 6.20 9.80 -38.43
C VAL A 353 6.28 9.00 -39.76
N GLY A 354 6.45 7.68 -39.68
CA GLY A 354 6.60 6.76 -40.81
C GLY A 354 5.31 6.41 -41.55
#